data_AF-A0A2E3ZJB3-F1
#
_entry.id   AF-A0A2E3ZJB3-F1
#
_cell.length_a   1.000
_cell.length_b   1.000
_cell.length_c   1.000
_cell.angle_alpha   90.00
_cell.angle_beta   90.00
_cell.angle_gamma   90.00
#
_symmetry.space_group_name_H-M   'P 1'
#
loop_
_entity.id
_entity.type
_entity.pdbx_description
1 polymer ?
#
loop_
_entity_poly.entity_id
_entity_poly.type
_entity_poly.pdbx_seq_one_letter_code
_entity_poly.pdbx_strand_id
1 'polypeptide(L)'
;MPDLQIRLVDIPALIAIAKLPVEDIIQGMESQTLRDTRPQLLEGMERGFSIDLEGDFLQWMDEWRSELGNGPLLEEIRESFNRKMIGTVEACQAIATLTEWVSIGDWAAWEGRVLLYIEPHLDDTLEDAEDLYRSHIWSTALGRIGMMDKESYLESVSVDWIQRREALGETMDPTKDPLILPTMQAHQRAAEGLSRIAHTVRRRKDIHALIGREWLEANRWGQGDWNLQRILINGWPEG
;
A
#
# COMPACT_ATOMS: atom_id res chain seq x y z
N MET A 1 15.32 1.53 -4.90
CA MET A 1 14.46 0.63 -4.12
C MET A 1 13.77 1.46 -3.06
N PRO A 2 12.46 1.69 -3.19
CA PRO A 2 11.65 2.23 -2.11
C PRO A 2 11.43 1.14 -1.04
N ASP A 3 11.73 1.45 0.21
CA ASP A 3 11.59 0.48 1.29
C ASP A 3 10.15 0.39 1.83
N LEU A 4 9.36 1.48 1.71
CA LEU A 4 7.98 1.54 2.16
C LEU A 4 7.01 1.79 1.00
N GLN A 5 5.90 1.06 1.00
CA GLN A 5 4.83 1.16 0.01
C GLN A 5 3.47 1.35 0.67
N ILE A 6 2.59 2.11 0.01
CA ILE A 6 1.21 2.32 0.38
C ILE A 6 0.34 2.01 -0.82
N ARG A 7 -0.71 1.23 -0.59
CA ARG A 7 -1.69 0.85 -1.59
C ARG A 7 -3.08 1.34 -1.18
N LEU A 8 -3.73 2.10 -2.06
CA LEU A 8 -5.11 2.53 -1.86
C LEU A 8 -6.08 1.46 -2.36
N VAL A 9 -6.50 0.58 -1.47
CA VAL A 9 -7.38 -0.56 -1.76
C VAL A 9 -8.84 -0.10 -1.81
N ASP A 10 -9.53 -0.37 -2.91
CA ASP A 10 -10.99 -0.22 -3.00
C ASP A 10 -11.68 -1.42 -2.34
N ILE A 11 -12.26 -1.21 -1.16
CA ILE A 11 -12.82 -2.27 -0.32
C ILE A 11 -14.01 -2.96 -1.02
N PRO A 12 -15.00 -2.23 -1.60
CA PRO A 12 -16.08 -2.88 -2.34
C PRO A 12 -15.58 -3.75 -3.50
N ALA A 13 -14.62 -3.26 -4.29
CA ALA A 13 -14.05 -4.04 -5.39
C ALA A 13 -13.31 -5.29 -4.88
N LEU A 14 -12.54 -5.18 -3.79
CA LEU A 14 -11.85 -6.30 -3.16
C LEU A 14 -12.84 -7.40 -2.72
N ILE A 15 -13.91 -7.00 -2.03
CA ILE A 15 -14.93 -7.94 -1.57
C ILE A 15 -15.67 -8.57 -2.76
N ALA A 16 -15.92 -7.80 -3.82
CA ALA A 16 -16.60 -8.31 -5.01
C ALA A 16 -15.77 -9.37 -5.74
N ILE A 17 -14.48 -9.11 -6.00
CA ILE A 17 -13.62 -10.08 -6.69
C ILE A 17 -13.36 -11.32 -5.83
N ALA A 18 -13.18 -11.16 -4.52
CA ALA A 18 -12.93 -12.28 -3.61
C ALA A 18 -14.14 -13.22 -3.43
N LYS A 19 -15.35 -12.76 -3.81
CA LYS A 19 -16.58 -13.56 -3.81
C LYS A 19 -16.77 -14.38 -5.07
N LEU A 20 -16.00 -14.13 -6.12
CA LEU A 20 -16.08 -14.92 -7.34
C LEU A 20 -15.56 -16.34 -7.07
N PRO A 21 -16.19 -17.36 -7.69
CA PRO A 21 -15.62 -18.70 -7.78
C PRO A 21 -14.18 -18.65 -8.31
N VAL A 22 -13.31 -19.51 -7.77
CA VAL A 22 -11.91 -19.62 -8.18
C VAL A 22 -11.78 -19.74 -9.72
N GLU A 23 -12.58 -20.59 -10.35
CA GLU A 23 -12.52 -20.82 -11.80
C GLU A 23 -12.93 -19.59 -12.62
N ASP A 24 -13.89 -18.79 -12.13
CA ASP A 24 -14.33 -17.55 -12.79
C ASP A 24 -13.21 -16.50 -12.76
N ILE A 25 -12.40 -16.48 -11.69
CA ILE A 25 -11.22 -15.61 -11.59
C ILE A 25 -10.14 -16.07 -12.58
N ILE A 26 -9.82 -17.37 -12.63
CA ILE A 26 -8.84 -17.93 -13.58
C ILE A 26 -9.24 -17.58 -15.01
N GLN A 27 -10.45 -17.99 -15.43
CA GLN A 27 -10.94 -17.76 -16.78
C GLN A 27 -10.98 -16.26 -17.11
N GLY A 28 -11.38 -15.46 -16.14
CA GLY A 28 -11.48 -14.02 -16.27
C GLY A 28 -10.12 -13.32 -16.45
N MET A 29 -9.06 -13.81 -15.80
CA MET A 29 -7.69 -13.32 -15.98
C MET A 29 -7.08 -13.82 -17.30
N GLU A 30 -7.24 -15.09 -17.66
CA GLU A 30 -6.75 -15.65 -18.93
C GLU A 30 -7.37 -14.95 -20.15
N SER A 31 -8.68 -14.68 -20.08
CA SER A 31 -9.43 -13.99 -21.14
C SER A 31 -9.34 -12.46 -21.06
N GLN A 32 -8.68 -11.91 -20.04
CA GLN A 32 -8.55 -10.47 -19.76
C GLN A 32 -9.90 -9.76 -19.51
N THR A 33 -10.99 -10.50 -19.28
CA THR A 33 -12.33 -9.95 -19.06
C THR A 33 -12.49 -9.38 -17.64
N LEU A 34 -11.65 -9.77 -16.68
CA LEU A 34 -11.66 -9.18 -15.34
C LEU A 34 -11.11 -7.75 -15.30
N ARG A 35 -10.46 -7.25 -16.35
CA ARG A 35 -9.88 -5.89 -16.33
C ARG A 35 -10.92 -4.81 -16.05
N ASP A 36 -12.17 -5.04 -16.47
CA ASP A 36 -13.30 -4.15 -16.23
C ASP A 36 -13.73 -4.10 -14.74
N THR A 37 -13.29 -5.07 -13.92
CA THR A 37 -13.50 -5.07 -12.47
C THR A 37 -12.49 -4.21 -11.71
N ARG A 38 -11.39 -3.82 -12.35
CA ARG A 38 -10.39 -2.95 -11.70
C ARG A 38 -11.00 -1.56 -11.51
N PRO A 39 -10.93 -0.98 -10.31
CA PRO A 39 -11.48 0.34 -10.06
C PRO A 39 -10.70 1.40 -10.86
N GLN A 40 -11.30 2.57 -11.04
CA GLN A 40 -10.65 3.66 -11.77
C GLN A 40 -9.40 4.13 -11.02
N LEU A 41 -8.29 4.29 -11.75
CA LEU A 41 -7.05 4.84 -11.21
C LEU A 41 -7.28 6.29 -10.74
N LEU A 42 -6.83 6.58 -9.53
CA LEU A 42 -6.86 7.93 -8.98
C LEU A 42 -5.89 8.83 -9.76
N GLU A 43 -6.37 10.00 -10.19
CA GLU A 43 -5.58 10.93 -10.99
C GLU A 43 -4.26 11.31 -10.29
N GLY A 44 -3.15 11.20 -11.03
CA GLY A 44 -1.81 11.51 -10.54
C GLY A 44 -1.19 10.41 -9.66
N MET A 45 -1.79 9.23 -9.58
CA MET A 45 -1.22 8.04 -8.95
C MET A 45 -0.81 7.02 -10.01
N GLU A 46 0.03 6.07 -9.61
CA GLU A 46 0.44 4.92 -10.43
C GLU A 46 -0.08 3.64 -9.79
N ARG A 47 -0.12 2.52 -10.52
CA ARG A 47 -0.38 1.18 -9.96
C ARG A 47 0.20 0.10 -10.87
N GLY A 48 0.35 -1.12 -10.35
CA GLY A 48 0.78 -2.29 -11.13
C GLY A 48 -0.11 -2.58 -12.34
N PHE A 49 0.51 -2.98 -13.46
CA PHE A 49 -0.19 -3.29 -14.70
C PHE A 49 -1.06 -4.53 -14.54
N SER A 50 -2.19 -4.59 -15.27
CA SER A 50 -3.08 -5.76 -15.20
C SER A 50 -2.43 -7.02 -15.71
N ILE A 51 -1.59 -6.93 -16.74
CA ILE A 51 -0.93 -8.09 -17.34
C ILE A 51 0.05 -8.77 -16.37
N ASP A 52 0.76 -8.00 -15.56
CA ASP A 52 1.71 -8.53 -14.58
C ASP A 52 0.94 -9.24 -13.46
N LEU A 53 -0.10 -8.60 -12.93
CA LEU A 53 -0.95 -9.19 -11.88
C LEU A 53 -1.73 -10.42 -12.35
N GLU A 54 -2.20 -10.44 -13.60
CA GLU A 54 -2.79 -11.62 -14.24
C GLU A 54 -1.77 -12.76 -14.28
N GLY A 55 -0.55 -12.49 -14.72
CA GLY A 55 0.53 -13.47 -14.76
C GLY A 55 0.90 -14.02 -13.39
N ASP A 56 1.11 -13.14 -12.41
CA ASP A 56 1.46 -13.52 -11.04
C ASP A 56 0.37 -14.38 -10.39
N PHE A 57 -0.90 -14.00 -10.56
CA PHE A 57 -2.02 -14.79 -10.03
C PHE A 57 -2.14 -16.15 -10.72
N LEU A 58 -2.04 -16.21 -12.05
CA LEU A 58 -2.15 -17.48 -12.79
C LEU A 58 -0.98 -18.41 -12.46
N GLN A 59 0.23 -17.88 -12.28
CA GLN A 59 1.37 -18.66 -11.80
C GLN A 59 1.09 -19.23 -10.40
N TRP A 60 0.55 -18.42 -9.49
CA TRP A 60 0.16 -18.90 -8.16
C TRP A 60 -0.92 -19.99 -8.25
N MET A 61 -1.88 -19.85 -9.16
CA MET A 61 -2.90 -20.87 -9.41
C MET A 61 -2.30 -22.16 -9.95
N ASP A 62 -1.33 -22.12 -10.88
CA ASP A 62 -0.65 -23.31 -11.38
C ASP A 62 0.00 -24.13 -10.25
N GLU A 63 0.49 -23.46 -9.21
CA GLU A 63 1.10 -24.10 -8.03
C GLU A 63 0.07 -24.67 -7.05
N TRP A 64 -1.03 -23.94 -6.77
CA TRP A 64 -1.92 -24.22 -5.64
C TRP A 64 -3.33 -24.67 -6.01
N ARG A 65 -3.70 -24.68 -7.30
CA ARG A 65 -5.06 -25.00 -7.77
C ARG A 65 -5.59 -26.34 -7.27
N SER A 66 -4.74 -27.37 -7.16
CA SER A 66 -5.11 -28.71 -6.69
C SER A 66 -5.57 -28.73 -5.24
N GLU A 67 -5.13 -27.75 -4.46
CA GLU A 67 -5.46 -27.62 -3.04
C GLU A 67 -6.74 -26.83 -2.81
N LEU A 68 -7.31 -26.20 -3.85
CA LEU A 68 -8.49 -25.34 -3.76
C LEU A 68 -9.72 -26.01 -4.41
N GLY A 69 -10.89 -25.76 -3.83
CA GLY A 69 -12.18 -26.05 -4.46
C GLY A 69 -12.53 -25.05 -5.56
N ASN A 70 -13.83 -24.77 -5.72
CA ASN A 70 -14.33 -23.78 -6.67
C ASN A 70 -15.33 -22.80 -6.03
N GLY A 71 -15.33 -22.68 -4.71
CA GLY A 71 -16.05 -21.63 -3.99
C GLY A 71 -15.36 -20.27 -4.12
N PRO A 72 -15.81 -19.28 -3.33
CA PRO A 72 -15.16 -17.97 -3.23
C PRO A 72 -13.68 -18.09 -2.88
N LEU A 73 -12.81 -17.39 -3.63
CA LEU A 73 -11.35 -17.55 -3.51
C LEU A 73 -10.82 -17.41 -2.08
N LEU A 74 -11.26 -16.41 -1.31
CA LEU A 74 -10.78 -16.26 0.06
C LEU A 74 -11.21 -17.45 0.94
N GLU A 75 -12.42 -17.97 0.76
CA GLU A 75 -12.92 -19.10 1.54
C GLU A 75 -12.11 -20.37 1.25
N GLU A 76 -11.83 -20.62 -0.03
CA GLU A 76 -11.02 -21.75 -0.48
C GLU A 76 -9.57 -21.65 0.05
N ILE A 77 -8.92 -20.50 -0.08
CA ILE A 77 -7.57 -20.27 0.47
C ILE A 77 -7.55 -20.54 1.98
N ARG A 78 -8.57 -20.06 2.71
CA ARG A 78 -8.68 -20.25 4.16
C ARG A 78 -8.89 -21.70 4.53
N GLU A 79 -9.74 -22.43 3.80
CA GLU A 79 -9.96 -23.84 4.02
C GLU A 79 -8.68 -24.66 3.82
N SER A 80 -7.95 -24.41 2.74
CA SER A 80 -6.69 -25.10 2.43
C SER A 80 -5.58 -24.75 3.42
N PHE A 81 -5.50 -23.48 3.84
CA PHE A 81 -4.61 -23.04 4.92
C PHE A 81 -4.93 -23.75 6.25
N ASN A 82 -6.21 -23.83 6.63
CA ASN A 82 -6.64 -24.52 7.87
C ASN A 82 -6.35 -26.02 7.84
N ARG A 83 -6.41 -26.63 6.65
CA ARG A 83 -6.01 -28.03 6.40
C ARG A 83 -4.49 -28.20 6.31
N LYS A 84 -3.71 -27.11 6.36
CA LYS A 84 -2.24 -27.07 6.23
C LYS A 84 -1.71 -27.52 4.87
N MET A 85 -2.51 -27.34 3.82
CA MET A 85 -2.09 -27.64 2.44
C MET A 85 -1.30 -26.49 1.81
N ILE A 86 -1.55 -25.26 2.26
CA ILE A 86 -0.85 -24.04 1.79
C ILE A 86 -0.23 -23.35 3.01
N GLY A 87 0.99 -22.83 2.86
CA GLY A 87 1.68 -22.05 3.89
C GLY A 87 1.10 -20.65 4.05
N THR A 88 1.47 -19.96 5.15
CA THR A 88 0.93 -18.61 5.44
C THR A 88 1.37 -17.57 4.40
N VAL A 89 2.63 -17.64 3.96
CA VAL A 89 3.18 -16.67 2.99
C VAL A 89 2.48 -16.86 1.65
N GLU A 90 2.39 -18.11 1.19
CA GLU A 90 1.79 -18.49 -0.08
C GLU A 90 0.29 -18.15 -0.11
N ALA A 91 -0.45 -18.45 0.96
CA ALA A 91 -1.85 -18.06 1.07
C ALA A 91 -2.03 -16.53 1.03
N CYS A 92 -1.13 -15.78 1.67
CA CYS A 92 -1.19 -14.32 1.66
C CYS A 92 -0.77 -13.70 0.32
N GLN A 93 0.02 -14.39 -0.53
CA GLN A 93 0.39 -13.89 -1.85
C GLN A 93 -0.84 -13.68 -2.74
N ALA A 94 -1.74 -14.66 -2.83
CA ALA A 94 -2.98 -14.50 -3.60
C ALA A 94 -3.84 -13.33 -3.08
N ILE A 95 -3.92 -13.17 -1.75
CA ILE A 95 -4.62 -12.03 -1.13
C ILE A 95 -3.93 -10.72 -1.51
N ALA A 96 -2.60 -10.65 -1.46
CA ALA A 96 -1.82 -9.48 -1.84
C ALA A 96 -2.07 -9.09 -3.30
N THR A 97 -2.03 -10.06 -4.23
CA THR A 97 -2.32 -9.83 -5.66
C THR A 97 -3.74 -9.28 -5.87
N LEU A 98 -4.74 -9.76 -5.12
CA LEU A 98 -6.08 -9.17 -5.17
C LEU A 98 -6.12 -7.73 -4.66
N THR A 99 -5.38 -7.41 -3.58
CA THR A 99 -5.30 -6.03 -3.11
C THR A 99 -4.65 -5.11 -4.15
N GLU A 100 -3.68 -5.59 -4.91
CA GLU A 100 -3.06 -4.88 -6.06
C GLU A 100 -4.02 -4.70 -7.21
N TRP A 101 -4.77 -5.75 -7.51
CA TRP A 101 -5.77 -5.76 -8.57
C TRP A 101 -6.78 -4.63 -8.36
N VAL A 102 -7.25 -4.47 -7.12
CA VAL A 102 -8.27 -3.49 -6.74
C VAL A 102 -7.68 -2.18 -6.19
N SER A 103 -6.37 -1.96 -6.35
CA SER A 103 -5.74 -0.69 -5.99
C SER A 103 -6.21 0.44 -6.93
N ILE A 104 -6.61 1.57 -6.36
CA ILE A 104 -6.84 2.82 -7.10
C ILE A 104 -5.58 3.68 -7.19
N GLY A 105 -4.46 3.25 -6.61
CA GLY A 105 -3.20 3.98 -6.66
C GLY A 105 -2.24 3.53 -5.57
N ASP A 106 -0.97 3.48 -5.95
CA ASP A 106 0.15 3.09 -5.12
C ASP A 106 1.08 4.30 -4.90
N TRP A 107 1.80 4.28 -3.79
CA TRP A 107 2.82 5.25 -3.45
C TRP A 107 3.98 4.55 -2.78
N ALA A 108 5.20 4.99 -3.07
CA ALA A 108 6.39 4.37 -2.52
C ALA A 108 7.46 5.42 -2.22
N ALA A 109 8.18 5.23 -1.12
CA ALA A 109 9.32 6.06 -0.76
C ALA A 109 10.34 5.27 0.05
N TRP A 110 11.57 5.79 0.09
CA TRP A 110 12.59 5.28 1.00
C TRP A 110 12.20 5.57 2.45
N GLU A 111 12.31 4.58 3.35
CA GLU A 111 11.86 4.68 4.75
C GLU A 111 12.42 5.92 5.45
N GLY A 112 13.73 6.19 5.29
CA GLY A 112 14.36 7.37 5.88
C GLY A 112 13.79 8.69 5.37
N ARG A 113 13.21 8.74 4.16
CA ARG A 113 12.49 9.91 3.65
C ARG A 113 11.05 9.97 4.16
N VAL A 114 10.41 8.83 4.42
CA VAL A 114 9.05 8.79 4.98
C VAL A 114 9.01 9.53 6.32
N LEU A 115 10.05 9.39 7.14
CA LEU A 115 10.18 10.11 8.41
C LEU A 115 10.02 11.63 8.21
N LEU A 116 10.65 12.21 7.18
CA LEU A 116 10.52 13.63 6.83
C LEU A 116 9.07 14.03 6.48
N TYR A 117 8.28 13.09 5.97
CA TYR A 117 6.94 13.35 5.46
C TYR A 117 5.86 13.21 6.52
N ILE A 118 6.10 12.43 7.57
CA ILE A 118 5.06 12.11 8.56
C ILE A 118 5.41 12.56 9.98
N GLU A 119 6.69 12.56 10.36
CA GLU A 119 7.12 12.85 11.73
C GLU A 119 6.72 14.25 12.23
N PRO A 120 6.77 15.33 11.40
CA PRO A 120 6.25 16.64 11.80
C PRO A 120 4.75 16.64 12.14
N HIS A 121 4.05 15.57 11.78
CA HIS A 121 2.62 15.38 12.00
C HIS A 121 2.31 14.28 13.00
N LEU A 122 3.29 13.78 13.75
CA LEU A 122 3.06 12.83 14.85
C LEU A 122 3.07 13.58 16.20
N ASP A 123 2.59 12.92 17.25
CA ASP A 123 2.68 13.44 18.63
C ASP A 123 4.06 13.17 19.23
N ASP A 124 4.65 12.02 18.88
CA ASP A 124 5.94 11.55 19.35
C ASP A 124 6.92 11.43 18.18
N THR A 125 8.21 11.64 18.48
CA THR A 125 9.30 11.32 17.54
C THR A 125 9.42 9.81 17.37
N LEU A 126 9.74 9.36 16.16
CA LEU A 126 9.92 7.94 15.89
C LEU A 126 11.34 7.51 16.31
N GLU A 127 11.46 6.44 17.09
CA GLU A 127 12.77 6.00 17.61
C GLU A 127 13.55 5.21 16.55
N ASP A 128 12.85 4.42 15.75
CA ASP A 128 13.43 3.66 14.64
C ASP A 128 12.45 3.51 13.45
N ALA A 129 12.95 2.94 12.34
CA ALA A 129 12.15 2.72 11.14
C ALA A 129 11.04 1.66 11.34
N GLU A 130 11.12 0.82 12.37
CA GLU A 130 10.11 -0.21 12.65
C GLU A 130 8.83 0.41 13.19
N ASP A 131 8.92 1.58 13.83
CA ASP A 131 7.75 2.34 14.27
C ASP A 131 6.83 2.73 13.10
N LEU A 132 7.38 2.92 11.89
CA LEU A 132 6.60 3.18 10.67
C LEU A 132 5.58 2.06 10.37
N TYR A 133 5.64 0.91 11.03
CA TYR A 133 4.76 -0.23 10.75
C TYR A 133 3.69 -0.42 11.81
N ARG A 134 3.63 0.48 12.79
CA ARG A 134 2.56 0.51 13.79
C ARG A 134 1.33 1.20 13.22
N SER A 135 0.16 0.57 13.40
CA SER A 135 -1.12 1.06 12.87
C SER A 135 -1.44 2.51 13.25
N HIS A 136 -1.17 2.89 14.50
CA HIS A 136 -1.52 4.22 15.01
C HIS A 136 -0.73 5.35 14.33
N ILE A 137 0.51 5.09 13.88
CA ILE A 137 1.38 6.07 13.21
C ILE A 137 0.71 6.56 11.92
N TRP A 138 0.31 5.64 11.04
CA TRP A 138 -0.35 6.01 9.78
C TRP A 138 -1.73 6.59 9.98
N SER A 139 -2.51 6.07 10.94
CA SER A 139 -3.83 6.65 11.24
C SER A 139 -3.74 8.11 11.70
N THR A 140 -2.71 8.44 12.49
CA THR A 140 -2.45 9.79 13.01
C THR A 140 -1.91 10.70 11.90
N ALA A 141 -0.87 10.25 11.19
CA ALA A 141 -0.25 11.00 10.11
C ALA A 141 -1.25 11.33 8.99
N LEU A 142 -1.93 10.31 8.42
CA LEU A 142 -2.91 10.52 7.36
C LEU A 142 -4.11 11.34 7.86
N GLY A 143 -4.51 11.18 9.12
CA GLY A 143 -5.57 11.96 9.74
C GLY A 143 -5.25 13.46 9.77
N ARG A 144 -4.02 13.82 10.19
CA ARG A 144 -3.55 15.21 10.30
C ARG A 144 -3.23 15.82 8.93
N ILE A 145 -2.47 15.10 8.10
CA ILE A 145 -2.15 15.55 6.72
C ILE A 145 -3.44 15.79 5.95
N GLY A 146 -4.44 14.91 6.07
CA GLY A 146 -5.72 15.06 5.38
C GLY A 146 -6.56 16.26 5.84
N MET A 147 -6.21 16.91 6.96
CA MET A 147 -6.83 18.15 7.45
C MET A 147 -6.17 19.43 6.95
N MET A 148 -4.92 19.34 6.49
CA MET A 148 -4.16 20.47 5.96
C MET A 148 -4.53 20.69 4.49
N ASP A 149 -4.39 21.91 3.98
CA ASP A 149 -4.31 22.10 2.53
C ASP A 149 -2.97 21.57 1.99
N LYS A 150 -2.95 21.27 0.68
CA LYS A 150 -1.79 20.67 0.02
C LYS A 150 -0.56 21.57 0.18
N GLU A 151 -0.70 22.86 -0.06
CA GLU A 151 0.39 23.84 -0.03
C GLU A 151 1.04 23.90 1.35
N SER A 152 0.23 24.02 2.41
CA SER A 152 0.72 24.03 3.80
C SER A 152 1.47 22.76 4.18
N TYR A 153 0.97 21.59 3.75
CA TYR A 153 1.65 20.32 4.02
C TYR A 153 2.99 20.22 3.28
N LEU A 154 3.03 20.58 1.98
CA LEU A 154 4.28 20.57 1.21
C LEU A 154 5.32 21.55 1.77
N GLU A 155 4.88 22.73 2.22
CA GLU A 155 5.75 23.69 2.88
C GLU A 155 6.34 23.12 4.18
N SER A 156 5.51 22.46 5.00
CA SER A 156 5.98 21.85 6.25
C SER A 156 7.09 20.81 6.05
N VAL A 157 6.97 19.98 5.00
CA VAL A 157 8.00 19.00 4.63
C VAL A 157 9.29 19.70 4.15
N SER A 158 9.16 20.75 3.33
CA SER A 158 10.33 21.52 2.87
C SER A 158 11.07 22.17 4.04
N VAL A 159 10.34 22.75 4.99
CA VAL A 159 10.92 23.41 6.18
C VAL A 159 11.64 22.39 7.07
N ASP A 160 11.01 21.25 7.37
CA ASP A 160 11.63 20.18 8.17
C ASP A 160 12.91 19.65 7.51
N TRP A 161 12.88 19.39 6.20
CA TRP A 161 14.05 18.94 5.46
C TRP A 161 15.21 19.96 5.52
N ILE A 162 14.93 21.25 5.35
CA ILE A 162 15.93 22.31 5.48
C ILE A 162 16.54 22.33 6.88
N GLN A 163 15.70 22.27 7.92
CA GLN A 163 16.15 22.30 9.32
C GLN A 163 17.05 21.10 9.66
N ARG A 164 16.65 19.88 9.27
CA ARG A 164 17.48 18.68 9.47
C ARG A 164 18.81 18.76 8.74
N ARG A 165 18.81 19.32 7.52
CA ARG A 165 20.03 19.53 6.74
C ARG A 165 20.97 20.53 7.41
N GLU A 166 20.46 21.66 7.86
CA GLU A 166 21.25 22.65 8.61
C GLU A 166 21.81 22.08 9.92
N ALA A 167 21.04 21.27 10.64
CA ALA A 167 21.47 20.62 11.88
C ALA A 167 22.65 19.64 11.66
N LEU A 168 22.77 19.06 10.46
CA LEU A 168 23.90 18.22 10.06
C LEU A 168 25.14 19.03 9.65
N GLY A 169 25.06 20.36 9.63
CA GLY A 169 26.14 21.25 9.19
C GLY A 169 26.34 21.28 7.67
N GLU A 170 25.35 20.81 6.91
CA GLU A 170 25.41 20.75 5.44
C GLU A 170 25.23 22.14 4.81
N THR A 171 25.82 22.33 3.63
CA THR A 171 25.68 23.60 2.90
C THR A 171 24.25 23.78 2.37
N MET A 172 23.73 25.00 2.51
CA MET A 172 22.48 25.46 1.88
C MET A 172 22.70 26.25 0.59
N ASP A 173 23.96 26.48 0.23
CA ASP A 173 24.32 27.20 -0.98
C ASP A 173 24.23 26.27 -2.21
N PRO A 174 23.27 26.47 -3.12
CA PRO A 174 23.09 25.63 -4.31
C PRO A 174 24.25 25.75 -5.30
N THR A 175 25.11 26.76 -5.17
CA THR A 175 26.35 26.85 -5.96
C THR A 175 27.43 25.91 -5.45
N LYS A 176 27.36 25.50 -4.17
CA LYS A 176 28.27 24.55 -3.53
C LYS A 176 27.75 23.12 -3.57
N ASP A 177 26.43 22.96 -3.54
CA ASP A 177 25.78 21.67 -3.77
C ASP A 177 24.62 21.80 -4.79
N PRO A 178 24.85 21.39 -6.05
CA PRO A 178 23.83 21.49 -7.10
C PRO A 178 22.66 20.50 -6.90
N LEU A 179 22.77 19.55 -5.97
CA LEU A 179 21.73 18.56 -5.71
C LEU A 179 20.65 19.05 -4.74
N ILE A 180 20.82 20.20 -4.08
CA ILE A 180 19.83 20.76 -3.13
C ILE A 180 18.46 20.91 -3.79
N LEU A 181 18.37 21.61 -4.93
CA LEU A 181 17.10 21.86 -5.59
C LEU A 181 16.45 20.59 -6.14
N PRO A 182 17.17 19.69 -6.86
CA PRO A 182 16.62 18.40 -7.27
C PRO A 182 16.13 17.54 -6.10
N THR A 183 16.85 17.55 -4.97
CA THR A 183 16.48 16.78 -3.77
C THR A 183 15.21 17.34 -3.14
N MET A 184 15.11 18.66 -2.99
CA MET A 184 13.90 19.33 -2.50
C MET A 184 12.68 19.01 -3.38
N GLN A 185 12.84 19.07 -4.70
CA GLN A 185 11.77 18.73 -5.65
C GLN A 185 11.35 17.26 -5.55
N ALA A 186 12.30 16.35 -5.28
CA ALA A 186 11.97 14.94 -5.06
C ALA A 186 11.16 14.74 -3.78
N HIS A 187 11.49 15.44 -2.69
CA HIS A 187 10.71 15.44 -1.45
C HIS A 187 9.31 16.00 -1.67
N GLN A 188 9.17 17.12 -2.38
CA GLN A 188 7.87 17.72 -2.69
C GLN A 188 6.99 16.79 -3.54
N ARG A 189 7.55 16.11 -4.55
CA ARG A 189 6.79 15.12 -5.35
C ARG A 189 6.28 13.95 -4.51
N ALA A 190 7.14 13.40 -3.65
CA ALA A 190 6.75 12.29 -2.78
C ALA A 190 5.70 12.73 -1.75
N ALA A 191 5.89 13.89 -1.12
CA ALA A 191 4.90 14.47 -0.21
C ALA A 191 3.57 14.73 -0.93
N GLU A 192 3.57 15.27 -2.14
CA GLU A 192 2.33 15.49 -2.90
C GLU A 192 1.50 14.20 -3.07
N GLY A 193 2.16 13.08 -3.40
CA GLY A 193 1.49 11.77 -3.45
C GLY A 193 0.88 11.36 -2.10
N LEU A 194 1.60 11.60 -1.00
CA LEU A 194 1.11 11.27 0.35
C LEU A 194 -0.05 12.17 0.79
N SER A 195 -0.03 13.46 0.44
CA SER A 195 -1.16 14.38 0.64
C SER A 195 -2.42 13.87 -0.08
N ARG A 196 -2.26 13.40 -1.31
CA ARG A 196 -3.35 12.83 -2.12
C ARG A 196 -3.93 11.57 -1.47
N ILE A 197 -3.10 10.67 -0.95
CA ILE A 197 -3.51 9.51 -0.15
C ILE A 197 -4.31 9.96 1.07
N ALA A 198 -3.77 10.87 1.88
CA ALA A 198 -4.39 11.33 3.11
C ALA A 198 -5.77 11.96 2.88
N HIS A 199 -5.91 12.80 1.85
CA HIS A 199 -7.19 13.37 1.47
C HIS A 199 -8.19 12.33 0.96
N THR A 200 -7.72 11.33 0.20
CA THR A 200 -8.57 10.26 -0.33
C THR A 200 -9.15 9.42 0.81
N VAL A 201 -8.29 8.89 1.69
CA VAL A 201 -8.72 8.07 2.85
C VAL A 201 -9.62 8.85 3.81
N ARG A 202 -9.39 10.16 3.96
CA ARG A 202 -10.27 11.02 4.77
C ARG A 202 -11.67 11.15 4.18
N ARG A 203 -11.77 11.32 2.86
CA ARG A 203 -13.05 11.59 2.15
C ARG A 203 -13.82 10.32 1.80
N ARG A 204 -13.13 9.21 1.55
CA ARG A 204 -13.68 7.94 1.09
C ARG A 204 -13.47 6.85 2.14
N LYS A 205 -14.55 6.44 2.80
CA LYS A 205 -14.55 5.37 3.82
C LYS A 205 -14.44 3.96 3.22
N ASP A 206 -14.73 3.85 1.93
CA ASP A 206 -14.61 2.67 1.11
C ASP A 206 -13.18 2.42 0.58
N ILE A 207 -12.23 3.31 0.89
CA ILE A 207 -10.82 3.17 0.53
C ILE A 207 -9.97 2.94 1.79
N HIS A 208 -9.13 1.91 1.75
CA HIS A 208 -8.14 1.63 2.80
C HIS A 208 -6.72 1.88 2.30
N ALA A 209 -5.86 2.48 3.13
CA ALA A 209 -4.43 2.60 2.87
C ALA A 209 -3.69 1.42 3.50
N LEU A 210 -3.36 0.41 2.68
CA LEU A 210 -2.60 -0.76 3.08
C LEU A 210 -1.10 -0.45 3.01
N ILE A 211 -0.39 -0.48 4.15
CA ILE A 211 1.05 -0.16 4.19
C ILE A 211 1.87 -1.46 4.20
N GLY A 212 2.93 -1.51 3.41
CA GLY A 212 3.86 -2.64 3.32
C GLY A 212 5.28 -2.21 3.01
N ARG A 213 6.15 -3.20 2.76
CA ARG A 213 7.51 -3.01 2.23
C ARG A 213 7.70 -3.83 0.97
N GLU A 214 8.57 -3.34 0.09
CA GLU A 214 8.97 -4.06 -1.12
C GLU A 214 9.53 -5.47 -0.79
N TRP A 215 10.29 -5.62 0.31
CA TRP A 215 10.97 -6.87 0.68
C TRP A 215 10.24 -7.73 1.70
N LEU A 216 9.05 -7.31 2.15
CA LEU A 216 8.30 -8.08 3.13
C LEU A 216 7.52 -9.21 2.47
N GLU A 217 7.52 -10.36 3.13
CA GLU A 217 6.61 -11.45 2.83
C GLU A 217 5.15 -10.96 2.88
N ALA A 218 4.30 -11.51 2.01
CA ALA A 218 2.92 -11.05 1.84
C ALA A 218 2.12 -11.02 3.15
N ASN A 219 2.34 -11.98 4.06
CA ASN A 219 1.69 -12.04 5.36
C ASN A 219 1.98 -10.83 6.29
N ARG A 220 3.06 -10.08 6.03
CA ARG A 220 3.44 -8.89 6.80
C ARG A 220 2.90 -7.58 6.21
N TRP A 221 2.21 -7.62 5.08
CA TRP A 221 1.54 -6.45 4.52
C TRP A 221 0.29 -6.06 5.33
N GLY A 222 0.06 -4.76 5.48
CA GLY A 222 -1.07 -4.19 6.19
C GLY A 222 -0.90 -4.12 7.71
N GLN A 223 -1.78 -3.35 8.36
CA GLN A 223 -1.76 -3.07 9.79
C GLN A 223 -3.13 -3.37 10.42
N GLY A 224 -3.13 -3.63 11.73
CA GLY A 224 -4.38 -3.87 12.47
C GLY A 224 -5.16 -5.02 11.84
N ASP A 225 -6.47 -4.88 11.69
CA ASP A 225 -7.31 -5.93 11.13
C ASP A 225 -7.14 -6.10 9.60
N TRP A 226 -6.53 -5.12 8.94
CA TRP A 226 -6.21 -5.16 7.51
C TRP A 226 -4.86 -5.81 7.19
N ASN A 227 -4.14 -6.33 8.19
CA ASN A 227 -2.96 -7.16 7.94
C ASN A 227 -3.36 -8.46 7.21
N LEU A 228 -2.63 -8.85 6.16
CA LEU A 228 -3.03 -9.96 5.29
C LEU A 228 -3.08 -11.31 6.02
N GLN A 229 -2.18 -11.57 6.97
CA GLN A 229 -2.25 -12.77 7.81
C GLN A 229 -3.51 -12.77 8.68
N ARG A 230 -3.89 -11.62 9.25
CA ARG A 230 -5.13 -11.51 10.03
C ARG A 230 -6.37 -11.70 9.16
N ILE A 231 -6.37 -11.18 7.93
CA ILE A 231 -7.44 -11.43 6.95
C ILE A 231 -7.55 -12.91 6.62
N LEU A 232 -6.41 -13.60 6.40
CA LEU A 232 -6.40 -15.04 6.19
C LEU A 232 -7.04 -15.78 7.38
N ILE A 233 -6.69 -15.42 8.61
CA ILE A 233 -7.21 -16.12 9.80
C ILE A 233 -8.69 -15.78 10.05
N ASN A 234 -9.05 -14.50 10.03
CA ASN A 234 -10.33 -13.98 10.53
C ASN A 234 -11.36 -13.70 9.43
N GLY A 235 -10.94 -13.57 8.18
CA GLY A 235 -11.76 -13.06 7.08
C GLY A 235 -11.63 -11.54 6.91
N TRP A 236 -12.43 -10.97 6.01
CA TRP A 236 -12.45 -9.52 5.78
C TRP A 236 -12.89 -8.75 7.04
N PRO A 237 -12.25 -7.62 7.38
CA PRO A 237 -12.74 -6.75 8.45
C PRO A 237 -14.15 -6.27 8.18
N GLU A 238 -14.99 -6.18 9.21
CA GLU A 238 -16.28 -5.49 9.10
C GLU A 238 -16.03 -3.99 8.89
N GLY A 239 -16.70 -3.41 7.89
CA GLY A 239 -16.59 -2.00 7.50
C GLY A 239 -17.46 -1.06 8.32
#